data_AF-A0A0R3LUX9-F1
#
_entry.id   AF-A0A0R3LUX9-F1
#
_cell.length_a   1.000
_cell.length_b   1.000
_cell.length_c   1.000
_cell.angle_alpha   90.00
_cell.angle_beta   90.00
_cell.angle_gamma   90.00
#
_symmetry.space_group_name_H-M   'P 1'
#
loop_
_entity.id
_entity.type
_entity.pdbx_description
1 polymer ?
#
loop_
_entity_poly.entity_id
_entity_poly.type
_entity_poly.pdbx_seq_one_letter_code
_entity_poly.pdbx_strand_id
1 'polypeptide(L)'
;MMPPMLTKDAPLTRRRSPHRDGWLVYAADVMAGSIVKESGLAGSEHWVWRCGFYPGSNPGERRSGTAATFEEARLQFERAWMAFVARRTEADFDRWRDHRDWTLRKYAAIDRGEQVPLR
;
A
#
# COMPACT_ATOMS: atom_id res chain seq x y z
N MET A 1 9.05 22.08 -18.67
CA MET A 1 8.15 20.99 -18.27
C MET A 1 9.02 19.86 -17.76
N MET A 2 9.02 19.59 -16.45
CA MET A 2 9.73 18.42 -15.91
C MET A 2 8.96 17.17 -16.37
N PRO A 3 9.65 16.09 -16.80
CA PRO A 3 8.97 14.83 -17.07
C PRO A 3 8.23 14.38 -15.78
N PRO A 4 7.06 13.74 -15.90
CA PRO A 4 6.37 13.22 -14.73
C PRO A 4 7.32 12.28 -13.97
N MET A 5 7.54 12.54 -12.69
CA MET A 5 8.34 11.65 -11.84
C MET A 5 7.72 10.26 -11.89
N LEU A 6 8.52 9.25 -12.23
CA LEU A 6 8.07 7.87 -12.20
C LEU A 6 7.64 7.53 -10.77
N THR A 7 6.56 6.76 -10.63
CA THR A 7 5.96 6.45 -9.32
C THR A 7 6.95 5.77 -8.38
N LYS A 8 7.91 5.03 -8.96
CA LYS A 8 9.01 4.38 -8.24
C LYS A 8 9.97 5.35 -7.52
N ASP A 9 10.09 6.59 -8.00
CA ASP A 9 11.02 7.61 -7.48
C ASP A 9 10.31 8.61 -6.56
N ALA A 10 9.00 8.47 -6.38
CA ALA A 10 8.20 9.35 -5.54
C ALA A 10 8.54 9.15 -4.04
N PRO A 11 8.64 10.23 -3.25
CA PRO A 11 8.84 10.12 -1.81
C PRO A 11 7.65 9.43 -1.15
N LEU A 12 7.92 8.65 -0.10
CA LEU A 12 6.88 8.00 0.69
C LEU A 12 6.20 9.01 1.60
N THR A 13 4.87 9.06 1.51
CA THR A 13 4.01 9.84 2.40
C THR A 13 3.13 8.92 3.22
N ARG A 14 2.56 9.43 4.32
CA ARG A 14 1.73 8.65 5.25
C ARG A 14 0.43 9.37 5.55
N ARG A 15 -0.65 8.60 5.65
CA ARG A 15 -1.98 9.06 6.09
C ARG A 15 -2.47 8.18 7.23
N ARG A 16 -3.18 8.74 8.20
CA ARG A 16 -3.74 7.93 9.30
C ARG A 16 -4.69 6.88 8.72
N SER A 17 -4.55 5.64 9.18
CA SER A 17 -5.48 4.58 8.80
C SER A 17 -6.85 4.84 9.44
N PRO A 18 -7.95 4.78 8.69
CA PRO A 18 -9.29 5.04 9.23
C PRO A 18 -9.81 3.91 10.15
N HIS A 19 -9.23 2.70 10.06
CA HIS A 19 -9.74 1.51 10.74
C HIS A 19 -8.77 0.87 11.73
N ARG A 20 -7.49 1.25 11.71
CA ARG A 20 -6.44 0.65 12.54
C ARG A 20 -5.54 1.74 13.09
N ASP A 21 -5.01 1.56 14.30
CA ASP A 21 -4.02 2.49 14.85
C ASP A 21 -2.73 2.41 14.04
N GLY A 22 -2.36 3.51 13.38
CA GLY A 22 -1.19 3.59 12.51
C GLY A 22 -1.48 4.28 11.18
N TRP A 23 -0.77 3.84 10.14
CA TRP A 23 -0.58 4.59 8.91
C TRP A 23 -0.74 3.74 7.66
N LEU A 24 -1.40 4.31 6.65
CA LEU A 24 -1.31 3.89 5.25
C LEU A 24 -0.15 4.66 4.60
N VAL A 25 0.69 3.95 3.86
CA VAL A 25 1.89 4.50 3.23
C VAL A 25 1.68 4.59 1.72
N TYR A 26 2.06 5.73 1.13
CA TYR A 26 1.84 6.04 -0.28
C TYR A 26 3.11 6.48 -0.99
N ALA A 27 3.30 6.00 -2.22
CA ALA A 27 4.24 6.56 -3.19
C ALA A 27 3.42 7.29 -4.26
N ALA A 28 3.49 8.62 -4.29
CA ALA A 28 2.54 9.45 -5.02
C ALA A 28 1.07 9.05 -4.71
N ASP A 29 0.32 8.56 -5.70
CA ASP A 29 -1.06 8.13 -5.56
C ASP A 29 -1.22 6.62 -5.28
N VAL A 30 -0.11 5.86 -5.28
CA VAL A 30 -0.12 4.41 -5.09
C VAL A 30 0.00 4.05 -3.62
N MET A 31 -0.92 3.22 -3.13
CA MET A 31 -0.86 2.70 -1.76
C MET A 31 0.21 1.61 -1.68
N ALA A 32 1.40 2.02 -1.24
CA ALA A 32 2.59 1.20 -1.11
C ALA A 32 2.47 0.16 0.01
N GLY A 33 1.62 0.42 1.00
CA GLY A 33 1.32 -0.52 2.07
C GLY A 33 0.84 0.14 3.34
N SER A 34 1.10 -0.49 4.49
CA SER A 34 0.65 -0.01 5.80
C SER A 34 1.65 -0.34 6.90
N ILE A 35 1.65 0.48 7.95
CA ILE A 35 2.36 0.26 9.20
C ILE A 35 1.35 0.52 10.32
N VAL A 36 0.94 -0.53 11.02
CA VAL A 36 -0.10 -0.45 12.05
C VAL A 36 0.38 -1.06 13.35
N LYS A 37 -0.18 -0.59 14.46
CA LYS A 37 0.01 -1.17 15.77
C LYS A 37 -0.91 -2.38 15.91
N GLU A 38 -0.38 -3.49 16.42
CA GLU A 38 -1.16 -4.68 16.75
C GLU A 38 -0.79 -5.15 18.17
N SER A 39 -1.82 -5.66 18.87
CA SER A 39 -1.65 -6.29 20.18
C SER A 39 -1.25 -7.75 19.99
N GLY A 40 -0.15 -8.14 20.60
CA GLY A 40 0.36 -9.51 20.66
C GLY A 40 -0.15 -10.27 21.88
N LEU A 41 0.45 -11.44 22.10
CA LEU A 41 0.14 -12.28 23.24
C LEU A 41 0.43 -11.54 24.56
N ALA A 42 -0.39 -11.80 25.59
CA ALA A 42 -0.27 -11.20 26.92
C ALA A 42 -0.27 -9.66 26.96
N GLY A 43 -0.89 -9.00 25.96
CA GLY A 43 -1.01 -7.54 25.93
C GLY A 43 0.27 -6.81 25.48
N SER A 44 1.26 -7.54 24.98
CA SER A 44 2.41 -6.90 24.30
C SER A 44 1.94 -6.09 23.11
N GLU A 45 2.59 -4.95 22.83
CA GLU A 45 2.29 -4.14 21.66
C GLU A 45 3.47 -4.20 20.69
N HIS A 46 3.17 -4.35 19.40
CA HIS A 46 4.18 -4.33 18.35
C HIS A 46 3.60 -3.66 17.10
N TRP A 47 4.49 -3.36 16.16
CA TRP A 47 4.14 -2.76 14.88
C TRP A 47 4.22 -3.79 13.78
N VAL A 48 3.17 -3.89 12.99
CA VAL A 48 3.09 -4.75 11.81
C VAL A 48 3.15 -3.89 10.58
N TRP A 49 4.07 -4.20 9.67
CA TRP A 49 4.17 -3.54 8.38
C TRP A 49 3.89 -4.51 7.24
N ARG A 50 3.26 -4.00 6.18
CA ARG A 50 2.99 -4.73 4.93
C ARG A 50 3.36 -3.82 3.78
N CYS A 51 4.18 -4.30 2.86
CA CYS A 51 4.76 -3.55 1.76
C CYS A 51 4.50 -4.24 0.41
N GLY A 52 4.17 -3.42 -0.59
CA GLY A 52 3.84 -3.83 -1.95
C GLY A 52 2.34 -3.85 -2.20
N PHE A 53 1.99 -3.79 -3.48
CA PHE A 53 0.60 -3.68 -3.95
C PHE A 53 0.24 -4.83 -4.90
N TYR A 54 -1.06 -5.03 -5.10
CA TYR A 54 -1.62 -5.95 -6.09
C TYR A 54 -2.92 -5.33 -6.64
N PRO A 55 -3.25 -5.50 -7.94
CA PRO A 55 -2.46 -6.10 -9.02
C PRO A 55 -1.28 -5.22 -9.46
N GLY A 56 -0.42 -5.74 -10.35
CA GLY A 56 0.88 -5.13 -10.68
C GLY A 56 2.06 -5.74 -9.91
N SER A 57 1.80 -6.78 -9.13
CA SER A 57 2.82 -7.68 -8.57
C SER A 57 2.39 -9.12 -8.69
N ASN A 58 3.34 -10.04 -8.63
CA ASN A 58 3.07 -11.47 -8.55
C ASN A 58 2.78 -11.89 -7.09
N PRO A 59 2.11 -13.04 -6.90
CA PRO A 59 2.03 -13.68 -5.59
C PRO A 59 3.41 -13.87 -4.96
N GLY A 60 3.52 -13.63 -3.65
CA GLY A 60 4.78 -13.78 -2.92
C GLY A 60 5.78 -12.64 -3.10
N GLU A 61 5.51 -11.61 -3.90
CA GLU A 61 6.40 -10.44 -4.03
C GLU A 61 6.12 -9.35 -2.98
N ARG A 62 4.90 -9.31 -2.43
CA ARG A 62 4.57 -8.49 -1.27
C ARG A 62 5.32 -9.01 -0.05
N ARG A 63 5.76 -8.09 0.81
CA ARG A 63 6.51 -8.40 2.03
C ARG A 63 5.78 -7.87 3.25
N SER A 64 6.00 -8.50 4.38
CA SER A 64 5.48 -8.06 5.67
C SER A 64 6.45 -8.43 6.76
N GLY A 65 6.35 -7.75 7.89
CA GLY A 65 7.15 -8.04 9.06
C GLY A 65 6.57 -7.36 10.29
N THR A 66 7.25 -7.58 11.41
CA THR A 66 6.92 -6.98 12.70
C THR A 66 8.14 -6.28 13.29
N ALA A 67 7.91 -5.27 14.12
CA ALA A 67 8.96 -4.58 14.87
C ALA A 67 8.43 -4.12 16.24
N ALA A 68 9.34 -3.91 17.19
CA ALA A 68 8.98 -3.44 18.53
C ALA A 68 8.53 -1.97 18.50
N THR A 69 9.15 -1.17 17.63
CA THR A 69 8.86 0.27 17.52
C THR A 69 8.36 0.66 16.13
N PHE A 70 7.67 1.82 16.07
CA PHE A 70 7.21 2.40 14.82
C PHE A 70 8.37 2.74 13.87
N GLU A 71 9.47 3.27 14.43
CA GLU A 71 10.61 3.72 13.65
C GLU A 71 11.35 2.54 13.00
N GLU A 72 11.50 1.44 13.72
CA GLU A 72 12.02 0.18 13.16
C GLU A 72 11.12 -0.36 12.06
N ALA A 73 9.79 -0.37 12.28
CA ALA A 73 8.84 -0.79 11.25
C ALA A 73 8.91 0.10 10.01
N ARG A 74 9.09 1.42 10.18
CA ARG A 74 9.27 2.39 9.09
C ARG A 74 10.53 2.08 8.29
N LEU A 75 11.67 1.90 8.96
CA LEU A 75 12.94 1.60 8.29
C LEU A 75 12.90 0.26 7.53
N GLN A 76 12.30 -0.77 8.13
CA GLN A 76 12.11 -2.07 7.47
C GLN A 76 11.17 -1.96 6.27
N PHE A 77 10.07 -1.20 6.40
CA PHE A 77 9.16 -0.91 5.29
C PHE A 77 9.89 -0.22 4.14
N GLU A 78 10.67 0.82 4.41
CA GLU A 78 11.39 1.58 3.37
C GLU A 78 12.40 0.72 2.62
N ARG A 79 13.13 -0.15 3.33
CA ARG A 79 14.01 -1.14 2.71
C ARG A 79 13.25 -2.12 1.83
N ALA A 80 12.12 -2.64 2.32
CA ALA A 80 11.27 -3.53 1.56
C ALA A 80 10.66 -2.84 0.33
N TRP A 81 10.30 -1.56 0.44
CA TRP A 81 9.76 -0.76 -0.66
C TRP A 81 10.79 -0.58 -1.76
N MET A 82 12.02 -0.17 -1.43
CA MET A 82 13.12 -0.04 -2.41
C MET A 82 13.35 -1.34 -3.19
N ALA A 83 13.40 -2.48 -2.48
CA ALA A 83 13.55 -3.79 -3.12
C ALA A 83 12.35 -4.17 -4.00
N PHE A 84 11.14 -3.78 -3.59
CA PHE A 84 9.91 -4.04 -4.33
C PHE A 84 9.84 -3.20 -5.61
N VAL A 85 10.08 -1.89 -5.54
CA VAL A 85 9.98 -0.97 -6.70
C VAL A 85 11.11 -1.14 -7.71
N ALA A 86 12.28 -1.63 -7.29
CA ALA A 86 13.38 -1.93 -8.20
C ALA A 86 13.00 -2.94 -9.31
N ARG A 87 11.93 -3.72 -9.09
CA ARG A 87 11.40 -4.72 -10.03
C ARG A 87 10.13 -4.26 -10.76
N ARG A 88 9.72 -2.99 -10.59
CA ARG A 88 8.47 -2.47 -11.16
C ARG A 88 8.71 -1.52 -12.31
N THR A 89 7.81 -1.62 -13.27
CA THR A 89 7.64 -0.69 -14.38
C THR A 89 6.46 0.23 -14.10
N GLU A 90 6.34 1.35 -14.82
CA GLU A 90 5.17 2.23 -14.69
C GLU A 90 3.85 1.48 -14.99
N ALA A 91 3.88 0.53 -15.94
CA ALA A 91 2.72 -0.30 -16.27
C ALA A 91 2.23 -1.17 -15.09
N ASP A 92 3.12 -1.56 -14.16
CA ASP A 92 2.72 -2.26 -12.94
C ASP A 92 1.94 -1.35 -11.99
N PHE A 93 2.35 -0.08 -11.89
CA PHE A 93 1.64 0.93 -11.11
C PHE A 93 0.29 1.27 -11.77
N ASP A 94 0.24 1.35 -13.11
CA ASP A 94 -1.01 1.58 -13.84
C ASP A 94 -2.03 0.45 -13.63
N ARG A 95 -1.59 -0.81 -13.65
CA ARG A 95 -2.47 -1.95 -13.30
C ARG A 95 -3.09 -1.79 -11.92
N TRP A 96 -2.31 -1.29 -10.96
CA TRP A 96 -2.82 -1.02 -9.62
C TRP A 96 -3.84 0.12 -9.62
N ARG A 97 -3.58 1.21 -10.36
CA ARG A 97 -4.50 2.35 -10.49
C ARG A 97 -5.81 1.94 -11.13
N ASP A 98 -5.76 1.19 -12.23
CA ASP A 98 -6.96 0.67 -12.91
C ASP A 98 -7.81 -0.17 -11.95
N HIS A 99 -7.15 -1.03 -11.16
CA HIS A 99 -7.84 -1.84 -10.17
C HIS A 99 -8.43 -1.00 -9.02
N ARG A 100 -7.70 0.01 -8.52
CA ARG A 100 -8.22 0.96 -7.53
C ARG A 100 -9.47 1.64 -8.06
N ASP A 101 -9.40 2.20 -9.26
CA ASP A 101 -10.46 3.01 -9.84
C ASP A 101 -11.69 2.14 -10.19
N TRP A 102 -11.47 0.93 -10.70
CA TRP A 102 -12.55 -0.06 -10.89
C TRP A 102 -13.20 -0.45 -9.55
N THR A 103 -12.40 -0.68 -8.50
CA THR A 103 -12.90 -1.02 -7.16
C THR A 103 -13.78 0.09 -6.59
N LEU A 104 -13.34 1.35 -6.73
CA LEU A 104 -14.11 2.52 -6.29
C LEU A 104 -15.44 2.64 -7.06
N ARG A 105 -15.42 2.49 -8.39
CA ARG A 105 -16.64 2.52 -9.21
C ARG A 105 -17.60 1.40 -8.84
N LYS A 106 -17.08 0.19 -8.62
CA LYS A 106 -17.85 -0.98 -8.17
C LYS A 106 -18.58 -0.69 -6.85
N TYR A 107 -17.86 -0.23 -5.83
CA TYR A 107 -18.48 0.04 -4.53
C TYR A 107 -19.47 1.20 -4.60
N ALA A 108 -19.17 2.24 -5.37
CA ALA A 108 -20.13 3.34 -5.58
C ALA A 108 -21.42 2.86 -6.27
N ALA A 109 -21.36 1.93 -7.22
CA ALA A 109 -22.54 1.32 -7.84
C ALA A 109 -23.34 0.47 -6.83
N ILE A 110 -22.65 -0.32 -5.99
CA ILE A 110 -23.28 -1.11 -4.93
C ILE A 110 -24.00 -0.20 -3.93
N ASP A 111 -23.37 0.89 -3.49
CA ASP A 111 -23.97 1.85 -2.55
C ASP A 111 -25.23 2.52 -3.12
N ARG A 112 -25.32 2.67 -4.45
CA ARG A 112 -26.51 3.19 -5.15
C ARG A 112 -27.55 2.10 -5.48
N GLY A 113 -27.27 0.83 -5.22
CA GLY A 113 -28.14 -0.29 -5.61
C GLY A 113 -28.15 -0.58 -7.11
N GLU A 114 -27.13 -0.14 -7.85
CA GLU A 114 -27.01 -0.30 -9.29
C GLU A 114 -26.30 -1.62 -9.67
N GLN A 115 -26.37 -2.01 -10.94
CA GLN A 115 -25.57 -3.11 -11.45
C GLN A 115 -24.07 -2.76 -11.42
N VAL A 116 -23.27 -3.74 -11.01
CA VAL A 116 -21.81 -3.60 -10.93
C VAL A 116 -21.21 -3.52 -12.35
N PRO A 117 -20.37 -2.52 -12.65
CA PRO A 117 -19.67 -2.44 -13.93
C PRO A 117 -18.80 -3.67 -14.18
N LEU A 118 -18.80 -4.17 -15.41
CA LEU A 118 -17.84 -5.19 -15.84
C LEU A 118 -16.41 -4.63 -15.73
N ARG A 119 -15.45 -5.54 -15.54
CA ARG A 119 -14.03 -5.22 -15.40
C ARG A 119 -13.33 -5.25 -16.74
#